data_AF-A0A381S4M3-F1
#
_entry.id   AF-A0A381S4M3-F1
#
_cell.length_a   1.000
_cell.length_b   1.000
_cell.length_c   1.000
_cell.angle_alpha   90.00
_cell.angle_beta   90.00
_cell.angle_gamma   90.00
#
_symmetry.space_group_name_H-M   'P 1'
#
loop_
_entity.id
_entity.type
_entity.pdbx_description
1 polymer ?
#
loop_
_entity_poly.entity_id
_entity_poly.type
_entity_poly.pdbx_seq_one_letter_code
_entity_poly.pdbx_strand_id
1 'polypeptide(L)'
;MSEDLFIVKGTVSVTFESECQRCFKNTDINLNLEIKVSVKDKKYQNLDKKGSLEVHYQDVDNFAIDTLIVEEIHLNYPSIVNCCGPDNNDEISDVDLKKIKPFKKIRDLIK
;
A
#
# COMPACT_ATOMS: atom_id res chain seq x y z
N MET A 1 4.65 -17.27 20.23
CA MET A 1 5.32 -16.42 19.23
C MET A 1 5.71 -17.34 18.11
N SER A 2 5.02 -17.30 16.97
CA SER A 2 5.57 -17.98 15.79
C SER A 2 6.59 -17.01 15.17
N GLU A 3 7.80 -17.50 14.95
CA GLU A 3 8.79 -16.82 14.13
C GLU A 3 8.16 -16.48 12.76
N ASP A 4 8.58 -15.38 12.16
CA ASP A 4 8.16 -15.00 10.81
C ASP A 4 8.47 -16.17 9.87
N LEU A 5 7.44 -16.73 9.22
CA LEU A 5 7.58 -17.96 8.44
C LEU A 5 8.52 -17.75 7.24
N PHE A 6 8.45 -16.57 6.61
CA PHE A 6 9.43 -16.08 5.65
C PHE A 6 9.27 -14.57 5.41
N ILE A 7 10.35 -13.93 4.95
CA ILE A 7 10.40 -12.50 4.63
C ILE A 7 10.39 -12.35 3.11
N VAL A 8 9.44 -11.56 2.58
CA VAL A 8 9.38 -11.20 1.17
C VAL A 8 10.08 -9.87 0.96
N LYS A 9 11.02 -9.83 0.00
CA LYS A 9 11.74 -8.64 -0.42
C LYS A 9 11.72 -8.53 -1.93
N GLY A 10 11.42 -7.35 -2.45
CA GLY A 10 11.42 -7.11 -3.88
C GLY A 10 11.03 -5.70 -4.25
N THR A 11 11.06 -5.40 -5.54
CA THR A 11 10.63 -4.11 -6.07
C THR A 11 9.53 -4.29 -7.09
N VAL A 12 8.52 -3.43 -7.03
CA VAL A 12 7.44 -3.37 -8.02
C VAL A 12 7.47 -2.00 -8.66
N SER A 13 7.57 -1.97 -9.99
CA SER A 13 7.50 -0.76 -10.79
C SER A 13 6.37 -0.91 -11.78
N VAL A 14 5.41 0.01 -11.73
CA VAL A 14 4.22 0.00 -12.58
C VAL A 14 3.81 1.42 -12.92
N THR A 15 3.35 1.62 -14.15
CA THR A 15 2.78 2.88 -14.63
C THR A 15 1.30 2.68 -14.88
N PHE A 16 0.47 3.51 -14.26
CA PHE A 16 -0.97 3.55 -14.49
C PHE A 16 -1.32 4.76 -15.33
N GLU A 17 -2.04 4.55 -16.43
CA GLU A 17 -2.73 5.64 -17.09
C GLU A 17 -4.00 5.95 -16.30
N SER A 18 -4.20 7.20 -15.92
CA SER A 18 -5.36 7.64 -15.14
C SER A 18 -5.76 9.06 -15.49
N GLU A 19 -7.02 9.39 -15.26
CA GLU A 19 -7.51 10.73 -15.51
C GLU A 19 -7.20 11.65 -14.32
N CYS A 20 -6.62 12.82 -14.60
CA CYS A 20 -6.44 13.87 -13.61
C CYS A 20 -7.81 14.36 -13.12
N GLN A 21 -8.06 14.26 -11.82
CA GLN A 21 -9.32 14.67 -11.18
C GLN A 21 -9.59 16.19 -11.26
N ARG A 22 -8.61 16.98 -11.73
CA ARG A 22 -8.71 18.44 -11.85
C ARG A 22 -8.88 18.94 -13.28
N CYS A 23 -8.07 18.44 -14.23
CA CYS A 23 -8.12 18.90 -15.62
C CYS A 23 -8.64 17.86 -16.61
N PHE A 24 -9.02 16.67 -16.13
CA PHE A 24 -9.59 15.58 -16.93
C PHE A 24 -8.69 15.11 -18.08
N LYS A 25 -7.38 15.35 -17.97
CA LYS A 25 -6.40 14.83 -18.93
C LYS A 25 -5.86 13.50 -18.42
N ASN A 26 -5.65 12.56 -19.35
CA ASN A 26 -4.90 11.35 -19.05
C ASN A 26 -3.49 11.72 -18.60
N THR A 27 -3.05 11.10 -17.51
CA THR A 27 -1.75 11.30 -16.90
C THR A 27 -1.22 9.94 -16.43
N ASP A 28 0.08 9.78 -16.55
CA ASP A 28 0.77 8.61 -16.04
C ASP A 28 1.08 8.79 -14.56
N ILE A 29 0.72 7.77 -13.77
CA ILE A 29 1.09 7.64 -12.37
C ILE A 29 2.15 6.54 -12.29
N ASN A 30 3.37 6.94 -11.95
CA ASN A 30 4.48 6.01 -11.79
C ASN A 30 4.57 5.58 -10.32
N LEU A 31 4.29 4.31 -10.06
CA LEU A 31 4.40 3.70 -8.74
C LEU A 31 5.65 2.82 -8.69
N ASN A 32 6.58 3.17 -7.81
CA ASN A 32 7.79 2.41 -7.53
C ASN A 32 7.80 2.02 -6.05
N LEU A 33 7.61 0.73 -5.76
CA LEU A 33 7.51 0.19 -4.41
C LEU A 33 8.73 -0.66 -4.08
N GLU A 34 9.28 -0.45 -2.89
CA GLU A 34 10.20 -1.38 -2.25
C GLU A 34 9.40 -2.20 -1.22
N ILE A 35 9.14 -3.47 -1.56
CA ILE A 35 8.40 -4.39 -0.70
C ILE A 35 9.37 -5.05 0.27
N LYS A 36 9.09 -4.93 1.56
CA LYS A 36 9.78 -5.65 2.63
C LYS A 36 8.78 -5.98 3.74
N VAL A 37 8.15 -7.14 3.62
CA VAL A 37 7.07 -7.57 4.50
C VAL A 37 7.31 -8.97 5.06
N SER A 38 6.81 -9.21 6.26
CA SER A 38 6.80 -10.55 6.85
C SER A 38 5.51 -11.25 6.46
N VAL A 39 5.60 -12.50 5.98
CA VAL A 39 4.43 -13.32 5.68
C VAL A 39 4.28 -14.38 6.76
N LYS A 40 3.06 -14.51 7.28
CA LYS A 40 2.70 -15.50 8.30
C LYS A 40 1.48 -16.28 7.90
N ASP A 41 1.35 -17.47 8.46
CA ASP A 41 0.16 -18.28 8.28
C ASP A 41 -1.05 -17.63 8.96
N LYS A 42 -2.17 -17.55 8.23
CA LYS A 42 -3.46 -17.02 8.71
C LYS A 42 -3.93 -17.65 10.02
N LYS A 43 -3.54 -18.89 10.33
CA LYS A 43 -3.86 -19.55 11.62
C LYS A 43 -3.31 -18.81 12.84
N TYR A 44 -2.28 -17.98 12.66
CA TYR A 44 -1.67 -17.17 13.72
C TYR A 44 -2.22 -15.74 13.81
N GLN A 45 -3.10 -15.32 12.89
CA GLN A 45 -3.60 -13.94 12.81
C GLN A 45 -4.21 -13.42 14.12
N ASN A 46 -4.93 -14.28 14.85
CA ASN A 46 -5.60 -13.93 16.10
C ASN A 46 -4.73 -14.19 17.35
N LEU A 47 -3.53 -14.77 17.17
CA LEU A 47 -2.64 -15.18 18.26
C LEU A 47 -1.41 -14.28 18.39
N ASP A 48 -1.07 -13.56 17.33
CA ASP A 48 0.13 -12.75 17.27
C ASP A 48 -0.08 -11.35 17.86
N LYS A 49 0.92 -10.91 18.64
CA LYS A 49 1.05 -9.52 19.07
C LYS A 49 1.68 -8.71 17.93
N LYS A 50 1.24 -7.46 17.72
CA LYS A 50 1.80 -6.56 16.69
C LYS A 50 3.33 -6.51 16.79
N GLY A 51 4.00 -6.93 15.72
CA GLY A 51 5.44 -6.83 15.54
C GLY A 51 5.90 -5.49 14.97
N SER A 52 7.20 -5.41 14.65
CA SER A 52 7.84 -4.19 14.10
C SER A 52 7.72 -4.05 12.57
N LEU A 53 7.51 -5.15 11.85
CA LEU A 53 7.29 -5.18 10.40
C LEU A 53 5.79 -5.24 10.08
N GLU A 54 5.43 -4.78 8.88
CA GLU A 54 4.10 -5.03 8.32
C GLU A 54 3.97 -6.53 8.01
N VAL A 55 2.93 -7.16 8.57
CA VAL A 55 2.70 -8.60 8.49
C VAL A 55 1.49 -8.87 7.61
N HIS A 56 1.68 -9.66 6.56
CA HIS A 56 0.59 -10.22 5.75
C HIS A 56 0.29 -11.63 6.23
N TYR A 57 -0.96 -11.87 6.62
CA TYR A 57 -1.43 -13.19 7.01
C TYR A 57 -2.02 -13.88 5.78
N GLN A 58 -1.39 -14.95 5.32
CA GLN A 58 -1.80 -15.70 4.14
C GLN A 58 -1.86 -17.20 4.42
N ASP A 59 -2.45 -17.96 3.51
CA ASP A 59 -2.31 -19.41 3.49
C ASP A 59 -0.90 -19.76 2.98
N VAL A 60 0.01 -20.11 3.88
CA VAL A 60 1.42 -20.32 3.51
C VAL A 60 1.59 -21.53 2.60
N ASP A 61 0.80 -22.58 2.83
CA ASP A 61 0.85 -23.80 2.02
C ASP A 61 0.40 -23.54 0.57
N ASN A 62 -0.38 -22.47 0.36
CA ASN A 62 -0.82 -21.99 -0.95
C ASN A 62 -0.49 -20.51 -1.15
N PHE A 63 0.75 -20.11 -0.85
CA PHE A 63 1.16 -18.71 -0.90
C PHE A 63 0.96 -18.10 -2.30
N ALA A 64 0.14 -17.06 -2.37
CA ALA A 64 -0.27 -16.39 -3.60
C ALA A 64 0.47 -15.05 -3.76
N ILE A 65 1.63 -15.09 -4.43
CA ILE A 65 2.49 -13.91 -4.63
C ILE A 65 1.79 -12.79 -5.41
N ASP A 66 0.89 -13.15 -6.33
CA ASP A 66 0.05 -12.22 -7.08
C ASP A 66 -0.86 -11.41 -6.14
N THR A 67 -1.48 -12.09 -5.16
CA THR A 67 -2.33 -11.43 -4.15
C THR A 67 -1.51 -10.44 -3.32
N LEU A 68 -0.30 -10.82 -2.89
CA LEU A 68 0.59 -9.90 -2.15
C LEU A 68 0.95 -8.66 -2.99
N ILE A 69 1.32 -8.85 -4.25
CA ILE A 69 1.67 -7.73 -5.15
C ILE A 69 0.47 -6.82 -5.37
N VAL A 70 -0.73 -7.39 -5.59
CA VAL A 70 -1.97 -6.62 -5.76
C VAL A 70 -2.30 -5.81 -4.52
N GLU A 71 -2.19 -6.40 -3.32
CA GLU A 71 -2.39 -5.70 -2.05
C GLU A 71 -1.42 -4.52 -1.90
N GLU A 72 -0.12 -4.75 -2.12
CA GLU A 72 0.90 -3.70 -1.98
C GLU A 72 0.68 -2.56 -2.98
N ILE A 73 0.30 -2.86 -4.22
CA ILE A 73 -0.08 -1.83 -5.21
C ILE A 73 -1.28 -1.03 -4.71
N HIS A 74 -2.35 -1.70 -4.26
CA HIS A 74 -3.56 -1.02 -3.78
C HIS A 74 -3.28 -0.12 -2.58
N LEU A 75 -2.46 -0.57 -1.63
CA LEU A 75 -2.13 0.20 -0.43
C LEU A 75 -1.34 1.47 -0.72
N ASN A 76 -0.57 1.49 -1.82
CA ASN A 76 0.33 2.58 -2.17
C ASN A 76 -0.14 3.41 -3.37
N TYR A 77 -1.24 3.00 -4.04
CA TYR A 77 -1.83 3.80 -5.10
C TYR A 77 -2.40 5.12 -4.55
N PRO A 78 -2.14 6.27 -5.21
CA PRO A 78 -2.59 7.56 -4.72
C PRO A 78 -4.12 7.67 -4.74
N SER A 79 -4.70 8.18 -3.64
CA SER A 79 -6.16 8.40 -3.57
C SER A 79 -6.64 9.58 -4.40
N ILE A 80 -5.73 10.49 -4.77
CA ILE A 80 -6.00 11.68 -5.58
C ILE A 80 -4.99 11.71 -6.72
N VAL A 81 -5.50 11.82 -7.94
CA VAL A 81 -4.68 11.93 -9.15
C VAL A 81 -4.78 13.36 -9.64
N ASN A 82 -3.72 14.14 -9.45
CA ASN A 82 -3.66 15.52 -9.88
C ASN A 82 -2.35 15.80 -10.62
N CYS A 83 -2.43 16.07 -11.92
CA CYS A 83 -1.28 16.48 -12.74
C CYS A 83 -1.14 18.02 -12.84
N CYS A 84 -2.04 18.76 -12.22
CA CYS A 84 -1.98 20.22 -12.15
C CYS A 84 -1.19 20.63 -10.90
N GLY A 85 -0.31 21.63 -11.01
CA GLY A 85 0.36 22.22 -9.85
C GLY A 85 -0.63 22.72 -8.79
N PRO A 86 -0.17 22.96 -7.54
CA PRO A 86 -1.03 23.48 -6.48
C PRO A 86 -1.75 24.74 -6.97
N ASP A 87 -3.04 24.88 -6.62
CA ASP A 87 -3.68 26.18 -6.72
C ASP A 87 -2.88 27.16 -5.87
N ASN A 88 -2.65 28.38 -6.36
CA ASN A 88 -1.85 29.42 -5.69
C ASN A 88 -2.39 29.85 -4.30
N ASN A 89 -3.32 29.10 -3.69
CA ASN A 89 -3.85 29.30 -2.35
C ASN A 89 -3.76 28.07 -1.43
N ASP A 90 -3.25 26.92 -1.88
CA ASP A 90 -3.07 25.74 -1.04
C ASP A 90 -1.59 25.35 -1.02
N GLU A 91 -0.82 25.98 -0.13
CA GLU A 91 0.48 25.44 0.31
C GLU A 91 0.27 24.13 1.06
N ILE A 92 -0.07 23.06 0.34
CA ILE A 92 0.07 21.70 0.83
C ILE A 92 1.54 21.35 0.60
N SER A 93 2.35 21.61 1.62
CA SER A 93 3.75 21.21 1.65
C SER A 93 3.88 19.72 1.30
N ASP A 94 4.96 19.33 0.62
CA ASP A 94 5.33 17.93 0.29
C ASP A 94 5.32 16.96 1.50
N VAL A 95 5.18 17.50 2.71
CA VAL A 95 5.05 16.79 3.97
C VAL A 95 3.64 16.18 4.16
N ASP A 96 2.60 16.75 3.57
CA ASP A 96 1.20 16.34 3.77
C ASP A 96 0.76 15.19 2.83
N LEU A 97 1.37 15.07 1.65
CA LEU A 97 1.14 13.93 0.74
C LEU A 97 1.72 12.61 1.29
N LYS A 98 2.72 12.67 2.18
CA LYS A 98 3.37 11.48 2.77
C LYS A 98 2.51 10.72 3.78
N LYS A 99 1.32 11.19 4.16
CA LYS A 99 0.58 10.61 5.30
C LYS A 99 -0.87 10.23 5.06
N ILE A 100 -1.44 10.50 3.88
CA ILE A 100 -2.78 9.99 3.59
C ILE A 100 -2.63 8.58 2.99
N LYS A 101 -2.19 7.62 3.82
CA LYS A 101 -2.43 6.20 3.52
C LYS A 101 -3.95 6.00 3.61
N PRO A 102 -4.68 5.69 2.52
CA PRO A 102 -6.14 5.54 2.57
C PRO A 102 -6.59 4.48 3.59
N PHE A 103 -5.74 3.50 3.86
CA PHE A 103 -6.07 2.33 4.68
C PHE A 103 -5.82 2.45 6.18
N LYS A 104 -5.20 3.54 6.67
CA LYS A 104 -4.99 3.68 8.12
C LYS A 104 -6.31 3.80 8.90
N LYS A 105 -7.42 4.19 8.24
CA LYS A 105 -8.74 4.36 8.87
C LYS A 105 -9.69 3.18 8.69
N ILE A 106 -9.57 2.39 7.61
CA ILE A 106 -10.53 1.29 7.34
C ILE A 106 -10.33 0.13 8.32
N ARG A 107 -9.09 -0.16 8.70
CA ARG A 107 -8.76 -1.27 9.63
C ARG A 107 -9.27 -1.02 11.06
N ASP A 108 -9.55 0.23 11.44
CA ASP A 108 -10.12 0.60 12.74
C ASP A 108 -11.67 0.62 12.76
N LEU A 109 -12.32 0.49 11.60
CA LEU A 109 -13.78 0.60 11.47
C LEU A 109 -14.52 -0.74 11.42
N ILE A 110 -13.80 -1.88 11.35
CA ILE A 110 -14.40 -3.21 11.38
C ILE A 110 -14.24 -3.74 12.82
N LYS A 111 -15.33 -3.66 13.60
CA LYS A 111 -15.50 -4.31 14.91
C LYS A 111 -16.27 -5.61 14.75
#